data_AF-A0A1E2WJZ1-F1
#
_entry.id   AF-A0A1E2WJZ1-F1
#
_cell.length_a   1.000
_cell.length_b   1.000
_cell.length_c   1.000
_cell.angle_alpha   90.00
_cell.angle_beta   90.00
_cell.angle_gamma   90.00
#
_symmetry.space_group_name_H-M   'P 1'
#
loop_
_entity.id
_entity.type
_entity.pdbx_description
1 polymer ?
#
loop_
_entity_poly.entity_id
_entity_poly.type
_entity_poly.pdbx_seq_one_letter_code
_entity_poly.pdbx_strand_id
1 'polypeptide(L)'
;MYSLAVNNGTLSDEQVSTLIHQAFADPKLDGQRILVLIPDSTRTAPIPQMFRLLHQELGKRVAALDFLIALGTHMAFTSLIKYTN
;
A
#
# COMPACT_ATOMS: atom_id res chain seq x y z
N MET A 1 -13.24 13.02 3.49
CA MET A 1 -12.12 13.48 4.34
C MET A 1 -12.00 12.48 5.47
N TYR A 2 -11.08 11.51 5.37
CA TYR A 2 -10.85 10.50 6.42
C TYR A 2 -10.00 11.14 7.52
N SER A 3 -10.65 11.85 8.45
CA SER A 3 -9.96 12.46 9.59
C SER A 3 -10.20 11.60 10.83
N LEU A 4 -9.26 10.72 11.14
CA LEU A 4 -9.07 10.30 12.53
C LEU A 4 -8.16 11.34 13.18
N ALA A 5 -8.57 11.86 14.33
CA ALA A 5 -7.74 12.74 15.13
C ALA A 5 -6.51 11.93 15.60
N VAL A 6 -5.38 12.09 14.90
CA VAL A 6 -4.09 11.53 15.32
C VAL A 6 -3.58 12.41 16.47
N ASN A 7 -4.17 12.22 17.64
CA ASN A 7 -3.77 12.93 18.85
C ASN A 7 -2.55 12.20 19.44
N ASN A 8 -1.34 12.70 19.14
CA ASN A 8 -0.05 12.36 19.78
C ASN A 8 0.80 11.19 19.26
N GLY A 9 0.77 10.86 17.96
CA GLY A 9 1.76 9.94 17.37
C GLY A 9 1.16 8.65 16.84
N THR A 10 1.98 7.60 16.76
CA THR A 10 1.80 6.36 15.99
C THR A 10 0.39 5.78 16.00
N LEU A 11 -0.05 5.24 14.86
CA LEU A 11 -1.31 4.48 14.76
C LEU A 11 -1.11 3.04 15.24
N SER A 12 -2.12 2.46 15.89
CA SER A 12 -2.18 1.01 16.11
C SER A 12 -2.45 0.27 14.81
N ASP A 13 -2.10 -1.02 14.75
CA ASP A 13 -2.36 -1.85 13.56
C ASP A 13 -3.85 -1.90 13.21
N GLU A 14 -4.74 -1.90 14.21
CA GLU A 14 -6.19 -1.86 14.01
C GLU A 14 -6.62 -0.54 13.37
N GLN A 15 -6.12 0.60 13.86
CA GLN A 15 -6.41 1.92 13.28
C GLN A 15 -5.93 2.01 11.82
N VAL A 16 -4.74 1.46 11.53
CA VAL A 16 -4.22 1.39 10.15
C VAL A 16 -5.15 0.53 9.28
N SER A 17 -5.54 -0.66 9.75
CA SER A 17 -6.43 -1.55 9.01
C SER A 17 -7.79 -0.91 8.73
N THR A 18 -8.40 -0.26 9.73
CA THR A 18 -9.68 0.45 9.57
C THR A 18 -9.58 1.55 8.53
N LEU A 19 -8.50 2.35 8.57
CA LEU A 19 -8.28 3.42 7.60
C LEU A 19 -8.13 2.89 6.18
N ILE A 20 -7.35 1.83 5.99
CA ILE A 20 -7.12 1.23 4.67
C ILE A 20 -8.42 0.63 4.13
N HIS A 21 -9.18 -0.11 4.94
CA HIS A 21 -10.48 -0.64 4.54
C HIS A 21 -11.43 0.48 4.09
N GLN A 22 -11.56 1.55 4.89
CA GLN A 22 -12.42 2.69 4.58
C GLN A 22 -11.98 3.44 3.32
N ALA A 23 -10.68 3.58 3.07
CA ALA A 23 -10.14 4.26 1.91
C ALA A 23 -10.39 3.51 0.58
N PHE A 24 -10.46 2.18 0.62
CA PHE A 24 -10.63 1.33 -0.56
C PHE A 24 -12.01 0.67 -0.66
N ALA A 25 -12.97 1.08 0.18
CA ALA A 25 -14.35 0.59 0.14
C ALA A 25 -15.15 1.07 -1.08
N ASP A 26 -14.64 2.04 -1.87
CA ASP A 26 -15.34 2.52 -3.06
C ASP A 26 -15.40 1.42 -4.14
N PRO A 27 -16.60 0.99 -4.59
CA PRO A 27 -16.74 -0.04 -5.61
C PRO A 27 -16.26 0.40 -7.00
N LYS A 28 -16.00 1.69 -7.24
CA LYS A 28 -15.44 2.18 -8.51
C LYS A 28 -14.05 1.62 -8.82
N LEU A 29 -13.37 1.06 -7.83
CA LEU A 29 -12.07 0.42 -8.00
C LEU A 29 -12.20 -1.01 -8.54
N ASP A 30 -13.37 -1.63 -8.46
CA ASP A 30 -13.59 -3.00 -8.91
C ASP A 30 -13.35 -3.13 -10.42
N GLY A 31 -12.64 -4.19 -10.83
CA GLY A 31 -12.26 -4.42 -12.23
C GLY A 31 -11.22 -3.46 -12.80
N GLN A 32 -10.77 -2.46 -12.04
CA GLN A 32 -9.75 -1.51 -12.49
C GLN A 32 -8.36 -2.14 -12.48
N ARG A 33 -7.41 -1.53 -13.19
CA ARG A 33 -5.98 -1.84 -13.07
C ARG A 33 -5.36 -0.79 -12.17
N ILE A 34 -4.77 -1.20 -11.05
CA ILE A 34 -4.20 -0.30 -10.05
C ILE A 34 -2.69 -0.50 -9.98
N LEU A 35 -1.95 0.60 -10.09
CA LEU A 35 -0.51 0.66 -9.88
C LEU A 35 -0.21 1.41 -8.58
N VAL A 36 0.45 0.74 -7.63
CA VAL A 36 0.87 1.31 -6.36
C VAL A 36 2.34 1.71 -6.45
N LEU A 37 2.62 3.00 -6.24
CA LEU A 37 3.99 3.50 -6.11
C LEU A 37 4.46 3.33 -4.67
N ILE A 38 5.53 2.56 -4.48
CA ILE A 38 6.17 2.37 -3.17
C ILE A 38 7.54 3.03 -3.14
N PRO A 39 7.95 3.63 -2.02
CA PRO A 39 9.31 4.15 -1.89
C PRO A 39 10.32 3.00 -1.92
N ASP A 40 11.57 3.34 -2.21
CA ASP A 40 12.68 2.39 -2.11
C ASP A 40 13.14 2.19 -0.65
N SER A 41 14.17 1.36 -0.49
CA SER A 41 14.74 1.03 0.82
C SER A 41 15.42 2.19 1.55
N THR A 42 15.62 3.35 0.89
CA THR A 42 16.25 4.52 1.50
C THR A 42 15.26 5.37 2.31
N ARG A 43 13.96 5.03 2.26
CA ARG A 43 12.91 5.66 3.06
C ARG A 43 12.30 4.68 4.03
N THR A 44 12.07 5.15 5.26
CA THR A 44 11.35 4.36 6.27
C THR A 44 9.86 4.40 5.99
N ALA A 45 9.27 3.24 5.68
CA ALA A 45 7.84 3.05 5.54
C ALA A 45 7.45 1.61 5.94
N PRO A 46 6.23 1.36 6.44
CA PRO A 46 5.78 0.02 6.82
C PRO A 46 5.35 -0.80 5.58
N ILE A 47 6.25 -0.97 4.60
CA ILE A 47 5.94 -1.61 3.30
C ILE A 47 5.33 -3.01 3.46
N PRO A 48 5.85 -3.91 4.32
CA PRO A 48 5.23 -5.22 4.49
C PRO A 48 3.79 -5.16 5.01
N GLN A 49 3.47 -4.21 5.89
CA GLN A 49 2.11 -4.03 6.40
C GLN A 49 1.19 -3.48 5.31
N MET A 50 1.65 -2.45 4.58
CA MET A 50 0.86 -1.82 3.52
C MET A 50 0.59 -2.80 2.38
N PHE A 51 1.59 -3.58 1.95
CA PHE A 51 1.42 -4.59 0.92
C PHE A 51 0.33 -5.61 1.28
N ARG A 52 0.36 -6.15 2.51
CA ARG A 52 -0.67 -7.10 2.99
C ARG A 52 -2.06 -6.49 2.97
N LEU A 53 -2.21 -5.28 3.55
CA LEU A 53 -3.52 -4.62 3.65
C LEU A 53 -4.08 -4.26 2.28
N LEU A 54 -3.26 -3.70 1.38
CA LEU A 54 -3.69 -3.39 0.01
C LEU A 54 -4.08 -4.65 -0.77
N HIS A 55 -3.32 -5.74 -0.63
CA HIS A 55 -3.68 -7.01 -1.26
C HIS A 55 -4.98 -7.60 -0.69
N GLN A 56 -5.22 -7.47 0.63
CA GLN A 56 -6.48 -7.89 1.25
C GLN A 56 -7.68 -7.09 0.73
N GLU A 57 -7.57 -5.76 0.65
CA GLU A 57 -8.69 -4.90 0.25
C GLU A 57 -8.95 -4.89 -1.27
N LEU A 58 -7.91 -5.07 -2.09
CA LEU A 58 -8.01 -4.89 -3.55
C LEU A 58 -7.73 -6.15 -4.37
N GLY A 59 -6.90 -7.07 -3.87
CA GLY A 59 -6.30 -8.14 -4.68
C GLY A 59 -7.29 -9.07 -5.39
N LYS A 60 -8.51 -9.24 -4.87
CA LYS A 60 -9.57 -10.04 -5.50
C LYS A 60 -10.62 -9.21 -6.25
N ARG A 61 -10.59 -7.88 -6.10
CA ARG A 61 -11.60 -6.95 -6.64
C ARG A 61 -11.13 -6.30 -7.93
N VAL A 62 -9.84 -6.02 -8.05
CA VAL A 62 -9.25 -5.31 -9.19
C VAL A 62 -8.78 -6.30 -10.27
N ALA A 63 -8.71 -5.87 -11.53
CA ALA A 63 -8.23 -6.70 -12.64
C ALA A 63 -6.70 -6.89 -12.62
N ALA A 64 -5.97 -5.94 -12.04
CA ALA A 64 -4.53 -6.04 -11.79
C ALA A 64 -4.14 -5.13 -10.61
N LEU A 65 -3.24 -5.62 -9.75
CA LEU A 65 -2.65 -4.87 -8.64
C LEU A 65 -1.13 -4.98 -8.72
N ASP A 66 -0.49 -3.97 -9.30
CA ASP A 66 0.94 -3.94 -9.54
C ASP A 66 1.63 -2.95 -8.59
N PHE A 67 2.90 -3.21 -8.27
CA PHE A 67 3.72 -2.36 -7.40
C PHE A 67 4.98 -1.92 -8.13
N LEU A 68 5.27 -0.62 -8.11
CA LEU A 68 6.46 -0.03 -8.71
C LEU A 68 7.25 0.75 -7.67
N ILE A 69 8.55 0.45 -7.58
CA ILE A 69 9.47 1.16 -6.70
C ILE A 69 9.82 2.50 -7.34
N ALA A 70 9.47 3.58 -6.66
CA ALA A 70 9.81 4.94 -7.06
C ALA A 70 11.26 5.27 -6.65
N LEU A 71 12.21 4.89 -7.50
CA LEU A 71 13.66 5.04 -7.24
C LEU A 71 14.17 6.49 -7.31
N GLY A 72 13.44 7.42 -7.94
CA GLY A 72 13.96 8.77 -8.17
C GLY A 72 15.25 8.75 -9.00
N THR A 73 16.29 9.48 -8.59
CA THR A 73 17.62 9.48 -9.23
C THR A 73 18.54 8.36 -8.72
N HIS A 74 18.07 7.49 -7.82
CA HIS A 74 18.87 6.36 -7.36
C HIS A 74 19.08 5.36 -8.50
N MET A 75 20.30 4.81 -8.58
CA MET A 75 20.61 3.77 -9.57
C MET A 75 19.70 2.56 -9.36
N ALA A 76 19.33 1.90 -10.46
CA ALA A 76 18.46 0.74 -10.43
C ALA A 76 18.99 -0.34 -9.47
N PHE A 77 18.18 -0.70 -8.48
CA PHE A 77 18.49 -1.84 -7.61
C PHE A 77 18.42 -3.15 -8.40
N THR A 78 19.44 -3.98 -8.27
CA THR A 78 19.55 -5.30 -8.95
C THR A 78 18.87 -6.43 -8.15
N SER A 79 18.37 -6.17 -6.93
CA SER A 79 17.82 -7.21 -6.04
C SER A 79 16.31 -7.38 -6.20
N LEU A 80 15.91 -8.57 -6.64
CA LEU A 80 14.52 -9.06 -6.66
C LEU A 80 13.94 -9.07 -5.23
N ILE A 81 12.94 -8.22 -4.96
CA ILE A 81 12.12 -8.39 -3.76
C ILE A 81 11.12 -9.51 -4.03
N LYS A 82 11.31 -10.66 -3.39
CA LYS A 82 10.36 -11.78 -3.44
C LYS A 82 9.25 -11.55 -2.42
N TYR A 83 8.16 -10.93 -2.86
CA TYR A 83 6.87 -11.07 -2.19
C TYR A 83 6.14 -12.26 -2.83
N THR A 84 6.54 -13.47 -2.46
CA THR A 84 5.78 -14.68 -2.80
C THR A 84 4.80 -15.01 -1.67
N ASN A 85 3.63 -15.50 -2.09
CA ASN A 85 2.50 -15.96 -1.26
C ASN A 85 2.92 -16.86 -0.08
#